data_AF-C6T7A6-F1
#
_entry.id   AF-C6T7A6-F1
#
_cell.length_a   1.000
_cell.length_b   1.000
_cell.length_c   1.000
_cell.angle_alpha   90.00
_cell.angle_beta   90.00
_cell.angle_gamma   90.00
#
_symmetry.space_group_name_H-M   'P 1'
#
loop_
_entity.id
_entity.type
_entity.pdbx_description
1 polymer ?
#
loop_
_entity_poly.entity_id
_entity_poly.type
_entity_poly.pdbx_seq_one_letter_code
_entity_poly.pdbx_strand_id
1 'polypeptide(L)'
;MEYKVKTTTSTPSPPIPIHLPTMLSNSPPSSSSSPPSQSPTPFPSPSQGSPSAAPPSPPPPPPPVVVSPCAACKILRRRCVEKCVLAPYFPPTDPLKFTIAHRVFGASNIIKFLQVA
;
A
#
# COMPACT_ATOMS: atom_id res chain seq x y z
N MET A 1 -0.34 -31.41 48.62
CA MET A 1 -0.65 -31.56 47.18
C MET A 1 0.69 -31.60 46.46
N GLU A 2 1.25 -32.79 46.29
CA GLU A 2 2.50 -33.00 45.56
C GLU A 2 2.27 -32.71 44.07
N TYR A 3 2.83 -31.60 43.58
CA TYR A 3 2.94 -31.36 42.15
C TYR A 3 4.15 -32.16 41.63
N LYS A 4 3.83 -33.27 40.98
CA LYS A 4 4.76 -34.17 40.32
C LYS A 4 5.52 -33.39 39.23
N VAL A 5 6.79 -33.09 39.49
CA VAL A 5 7.70 -32.48 38.53
C VAL A 5 7.97 -33.50 37.43
N LYS A 6 7.34 -33.33 36.27
CA LYS A 6 7.52 -34.24 35.13
C LYS A 6 8.74 -33.80 34.33
N THR A 7 9.84 -34.47 34.63
CA THR A 7 11.14 -34.43 33.97
C THR A 7 11.04 -34.71 32.47
N THR A 8 11.71 -33.83 31.71
CA THR A 8 12.45 -33.99 30.44
C THR A 8 11.94 -34.96 29.37
N THR A 9 11.89 -34.50 28.12
CA THR A 9 12.58 -35.17 27.00
C THR A 9 12.72 -34.14 25.87
N SER A 10 13.90 -33.54 25.81
CA SER A 10 14.37 -32.73 24.70
C SER A 10 14.78 -33.65 23.56
N THR A 11 14.05 -33.64 22.45
CA THR A 11 14.42 -34.37 21.24
C THR A 11 15.59 -33.64 20.55
N PRO A 12 16.71 -34.32 20.22
CA PRO A 12 17.80 -33.69 19.47
C PRO A 12 17.40 -33.49 18.00
N SER A 13 17.41 -32.24 17.54
CA SER A 13 17.24 -31.87 16.12
C SER A 13 18.42 -32.34 15.25
N PRO A 14 18.18 -32.74 13.98
CA PRO A 14 19.25 -33.00 13.03
C PRO A 14 19.97 -31.71 12.60
N PRO A 15 21.26 -31.80 12.17
CA PRO A 15 22.04 -30.64 11.75
C PRO A 15 21.52 -30.03 10.45
N ILE A 16 21.43 -28.71 10.44
CA ILE A 16 21.00 -27.88 9.30
C ILE A 16 22.17 -27.80 8.29
N PRO A 17 21.99 -28.12 7.00
CA PRO A 17 23.02 -27.88 6.00
C PRO A 17 23.18 -26.37 5.76
N ILE A 18 24.38 -25.85 6.04
CA ILE A 18 24.79 -24.48 5.77
C ILE A 18 25.02 -24.35 4.27
N HIS A 19 24.08 -23.77 3.53
CA HIS A 19 24.29 -23.36 2.14
C HIS A 19 24.76 -21.91 2.12
N LEU A 20 26.04 -21.73 1.79
CA LEU A 20 26.71 -20.44 1.62
C LEU A 20 26.15 -19.71 0.38
N PRO A 21 26.00 -18.38 0.40
CA PRO A 21 25.55 -17.63 -0.78
C PRO A 21 26.73 -17.41 -1.74
N THR A 22 26.69 -18.01 -2.92
CA THR A 22 27.58 -17.64 -4.02
C THR A 22 26.89 -16.59 -4.90
N MET A 23 27.53 -15.44 -4.97
CA MET A 23 27.18 -14.29 -5.79
C MET A 23 27.10 -14.68 -7.28
N LEU A 24 26.03 -14.30 -7.99
CA LEU A 24 26.16 -13.96 -9.40
C LEU A 24 25.27 -12.78 -9.78
N SER A 25 25.99 -11.68 -9.99
CA SER A 25 25.57 -10.44 -10.61
C SER A 25 24.84 -10.70 -11.93
N ASN A 26 23.65 -10.09 -12.12
CA ASN A 26 23.11 -9.85 -13.44
C ASN A 26 22.51 -8.44 -13.47
N SER A 27 23.31 -7.52 -14.02
CA SER A 27 22.92 -6.16 -14.34
C SER A 27 21.84 -6.12 -15.43
N PRO A 28 20.98 -5.09 -15.46
CA PRO A 28 19.96 -4.92 -16.50
C PRO A 28 20.59 -4.40 -17.80
N PRO A 29 20.14 -4.83 -18.99
CA PRO A 29 20.37 -4.07 -20.20
C PRO A 29 19.43 -2.85 -20.25
N SER A 30 20.03 -1.67 -20.40
CA SER A 30 19.38 -0.44 -20.80
C SER A 30 18.83 -0.58 -22.22
N SER A 31 17.54 -0.30 -22.43
CA SER A 31 16.99 -0.12 -23.76
C SER A 31 16.20 1.19 -23.80
N SER A 32 16.93 2.21 -24.19
CA SER A 32 16.47 3.54 -24.57
C SER A 32 15.72 3.45 -25.89
N SER A 33 14.46 3.85 -25.93
CA SER A 33 13.74 4.04 -27.19
C SER A 33 12.75 5.19 -27.08
N SER A 34 13.10 6.33 -27.67
CA SER A 34 12.21 7.43 -28.06
C SER A 34 12.90 8.16 -29.22
N PRO A 35 12.20 8.89 -30.11
CA PRO A 35 10.86 8.72 -30.69
C PRO A 35 10.96 8.65 -32.24
N PRO A 36 9.84 8.77 -33.00
CA PRO A 36 9.97 9.61 -34.20
C PRO A 36 8.99 10.77 -34.30
N SER A 37 9.57 11.84 -34.83
CA SER A 37 9.02 13.10 -35.33
C SER A 37 7.86 12.90 -36.32
N GLN A 38 6.78 13.67 -36.17
CA GLN A 38 5.84 13.93 -37.27
C GLN A 38 5.52 15.42 -37.36
N SER A 39 5.56 15.88 -38.62
CA SER A 39 5.64 17.25 -39.15
C SER A 39 4.37 18.12 -38.95
N PRO A 40 4.43 19.44 -39.27
CA PRO A 40 3.38 20.41 -39.00
C PRO A 40 2.34 20.50 -40.12
N THR A 41 1.12 20.92 -39.78
CA THR A 41 0.12 21.41 -40.75
C THR A 41 -0.27 22.87 -40.44
N PRO A 42 -0.56 23.68 -41.46
CA PRO A 42 -0.74 25.12 -41.30
C PRO A 42 -2.20 25.52 -40.99
N PHE A 43 -2.30 26.66 -40.31
CA PHE A 43 -3.48 27.45 -39.94
C PHE A 43 -4.47 27.72 -41.10
N PRO A 44 -5.76 27.99 -40.80
CA PRO A 44 -6.15 29.39 -40.59
C PRO A 44 -7.17 29.64 -39.45
N SER A 45 -7.04 30.81 -38.82
CA SER A 45 -8.08 31.43 -37.99
C SER A 45 -9.20 32.03 -38.87
N PRO A 46 -10.40 32.22 -38.31
CA PRO A 46 -10.78 33.60 -38.02
C PRO A 46 -11.52 33.80 -36.69
N SER A 47 -11.40 35.04 -36.22
CA SER A 47 -11.90 35.65 -34.99
C SER A 47 -13.42 35.80 -34.90
N GLN A 48 -14.00 35.60 -33.72
CA GLN A 48 -15.23 36.27 -33.26
C GLN A 48 -15.31 36.31 -31.73
N GLY A 49 -15.72 37.46 -31.20
CA GLY A 49 -15.45 37.91 -29.83
C GLY A 49 -16.36 37.39 -28.72
N SER A 50 -15.88 37.62 -27.49
CA SER A 50 -16.51 37.94 -26.18
C SER A 50 -17.88 37.34 -25.77
N PRO A 51 -18.21 37.22 -24.45
CA PRO A 51 -17.50 37.71 -23.27
C PRO A 51 -17.18 36.64 -22.21
N SER A 52 -16.30 37.06 -21.31
CA SER A 52 -15.95 36.45 -20.04
C SER A 52 -17.19 36.17 -19.17
N ALA A 53 -17.46 34.91 -18.90
CA ALA A 53 -18.19 34.47 -17.72
C ALA A 53 -17.59 33.12 -17.30
N ALA A 54 -16.40 33.18 -16.72
CA ALA A 54 -15.83 32.02 -16.05
C ALA A 54 -16.82 31.56 -14.96
N PRO A 55 -17.18 30.27 -14.89
CA PRO A 55 -17.92 29.76 -13.74
C PRO A 55 -17.11 30.02 -12.46
N PRO A 56 -17.76 30.31 -11.32
CA PRO A 56 -17.06 30.43 -10.05
C PRO A 56 -16.24 29.15 -9.83
N SER A 57 -14.95 29.31 -9.61
CA SER A 57 -14.04 28.21 -9.31
C SER A 57 -14.62 27.40 -8.15
N PRO A 58 -14.65 26.05 -8.21
CA PRO A 58 -15.06 25.25 -7.06
C PRO A 58 -14.19 25.63 -5.85
N PRO A 59 -14.75 25.66 -4.63
CA PRO A 59 -13.96 25.94 -3.43
C PRO A 59 -12.78 24.95 -3.36
N PRO A 60 -11.59 25.40 -2.92
CA PRO A 60 -10.46 24.51 -2.74
C PRO A 60 -10.87 23.34 -1.83
N PRO A 61 -10.46 22.10 -2.13
CA PRO A 61 -10.70 20.98 -1.23
C PRO A 61 -10.17 21.36 0.16
N PRO A 62 -10.85 20.94 1.26
CA PRO A 62 -10.37 21.23 2.60
C PRO A 62 -8.91 20.78 2.72
N PRO A 63 -8.06 21.51 3.48
CA PRO A 63 -6.69 21.09 3.70
C PRO A 63 -6.72 19.64 4.20
N PRO A 64 -5.74 18.80 3.82
CA PRO A 64 -5.63 17.48 4.42
C PRO A 64 -5.40 17.69 5.91
N VAL A 65 -6.48 17.68 6.68
CA VAL A 65 -6.48 17.34 8.10
C VAL A 65 -5.47 16.22 8.22
N VAL A 66 -4.47 16.36 9.10
CA VAL A 66 -3.36 15.41 9.18
C VAL A 66 -3.95 14.03 9.46
N VAL A 67 -4.26 13.27 8.39
CA VAL A 67 -4.99 12.01 8.47
C VAL A 67 -3.94 11.01 8.88
N SER A 68 -3.75 10.85 10.18
CA SER A 68 -2.93 9.75 10.68
C SER A 68 -3.49 8.47 10.07
N PRO A 69 -2.68 7.67 9.36
CA PRO A 69 -3.17 6.47 8.72
C PRO A 69 -3.73 5.52 9.77
N CYS A 70 -4.82 4.84 9.44
CA CYS A 70 -5.39 3.83 10.32
C CYS A 70 -4.38 2.69 10.56
N ALA A 71 -4.55 1.92 11.64
CA ALA A 71 -3.63 0.86 12.02
C ALA A 71 -3.38 -0.12 10.85
N ALA A 72 -4.43 -0.47 10.10
CA ALA A 72 -4.31 -1.32 8.93
C ALA A 72 -3.43 -0.71 7.83
N CYS A 73 -3.69 0.54 7.43
CA CYS A 73 -2.93 1.21 6.38
C CYS A 73 -1.47 1.44 6.80
N LYS A 74 -1.20 1.68 8.10
CA LYS A 74 0.14 1.81 8.65
C LYS A 74 0.94 0.51 8.52
N ILE A 75 0.35 -0.63 8.84
CA ILE A 75 1.00 -1.95 8.70
C ILE A 75 1.13 -2.39 7.24
N LEU A 76 0.12 -2.13 6.41
CA LEU A 76 0.15 -2.44 4.97
C LEU A 76 1.05 -1.48 4.18
N ARG A 77 1.53 -0.39 4.79
CA ARG A 77 2.29 0.68 4.12
C ARG A 77 1.56 1.24 2.89
N ARG A 78 0.23 1.29 2.92
CA ARG A 78 -0.61 1.82 1.83
C ARG A 78 -1.19 3.18 2.20
N ARG A 79 -1.62 3.95 1.18
CA ARG A 79 -2.28 5.24 1.41
C ARG A 79 -3.62 5.03 2.15
N CYS A 80 -3.78 5.68 3.30
CA CYS A 80 -5.07 5.77 3.98
C CYS A 80 -5.88 6.90 3.35
N VAL A 81 -7.05 6.58 2.80
CA VAL A 81 -8.00 7.54 2.25
C VAL A 81 -9.08 7.87 3.30
N GLU A 82 -9.76 9.01 3.16
CA GLU A 82 -10.81 9.41 4.11
C GLU A 82 -11.98 8.43 4.16
N LYS A 83 -12.24 7.71 3.05
CA LYS A 83 -13.24 6.63 2.96
C LYS A 83 -12.64 5.23 3.15
N CYS A 84 -11.64 5.07 4.02
CA CYS A 84 -11.01 3.77 4.21
C CYS A 84 -11.96 2.82 4.96
N VAL A 85 -12.40 1.75 4.30
CA VAL A 85 -13.25 0.70 4.91
C VAL A 85 -12.64 0.06 6.16
N LEU A 86 -11.31 0.13 6.31
CA LEU A 86 -10.60 -0.44 7.47
C LEU A 86 -10.50 0.53 8.64
N ALA A 87 -10.69 1.84 8.44
CA ALA A 87 -10.54 2.86 9.46
C ALA A 87 -11.48 2.70 10.68
N PRO A 88 -12.79 2.40 10.52
CA PRO A 88 -13.68 2.21 11.67
C PRO A 88 -13.38 0.94 12.47
N TYR A 89 -12.75 -0.07 11.85
CA TYR A 89 -12.43 -1.34 12.51
C TYR A 89 -11.03 -1.37 13.13
N PHE A 90 -10.08 -0.65 12.54
CA PHE A 90 -8.68 -0.63 12.94
C PHE A 90 -8.20 0.81 13.20
N PRO A 91 -8.58 1.41 14.33
CA PRO A 91 -8.16 2.76 14.68
C PRO A 91 -6.64 2.84 14.85
N PRO A 92 -6.03 4.03 14.67
CA PRO A 92 -4.60 4.21 14.82
C PRO A 92 -4.08 3.94 16.25
N THR A 93 -4.96 3.93 17.25
CA THR A 93 -4.66 3.66 18.68
C THR A 93 -4.23 2.22 18.93
N ASP A 94 -4.72 1.26 18.13
CA ASP A 94 -4.57 -0.18 18.38
C ASP A 94 -3.91 -0.92 17.19
N PRO A 95 -2.63 -0.66 16.89
CA PRO A 95 -1.93 -1.33 15.79
C PRO A 95 -1.81 -2.85 15.99
N LEU A 96 -1.75 -3.31 17.26
CA LEU A 96 -1.63 -4.72 17.62
C LEU A 96 -2.81 -5.56 17.12
N LYS A 97 -4.04 -5.02 17.15
CA LYS A 97 -5.21 -5.75 16.67
C LYS A 97 -5.11 -6.08 15.19
N PHE A 98 -4.63 -5.12 14.40
CA PHE A 98 -4.41 -5.36 12.98
C PHE A 98 -3.25 -6.35 12.76
N THR A 99 -2.15 -6.24 13.50
CA THR A 99 -1.02 -7.19 13.38
C THR A 99 -1.44 -8.64 13.64
N ILE A 100 -2.25 -8.88 14.67
CA ILE A 100 -2.76 -10.23 15.00
C ILE A 100 -3.70 -10.73 13.90
N ALA A 101 -4.68 -9.93 13.49
CA ALA A 101 -5.62 -10.30 12.43
C ALA A 101 -4.89 -10.57 11.11
N HIS A 102 -3.96 -9.70 10.72
CA HIS A 102 -3.13 -9.83 9.53
C HIS A 102 -2.31 -11.12 9.56
N ARG A 103 -1.80 -11.53 10.72
CA ARG A 103 -1.00 -12.75 10.85
C ARG A 103 -1.82 -14.02 10.64
N VAL A 104 -3.08 -14.04 11.08
CA VAL A 104 -3.95 -15.22 11.00
C VAL A 104 -4.67 -15.31 9.66
N PHE A 105 -5.31 -14.21 9.24
CA PHE A 105 -6.17 -14.19 8.05
C PHE A 105 -5.45 -13.68 6.80
N GLY A 106 -4.40 -12.88 6.95
CA GLY A 106 -3.76 -12.16 5.85
C GLY A 106 -4.51 -10.87 5.49
N ALA A 107 -3.75 -9.87 4.99
CA ALA A 107 -4.29 -8.57 4.60
C ALA A 107 -5.45 -8.69 3.58
N SER A 108 -5.28 -9.55 2.58
CA SER A 108 -6.24 -9.69 1.48
C SER A 108 -7.59 -10.26 1.92
N ASN A 109 -7.60 -11.22 2.86
CA ASN A 109 -8.85 -11.80 3.35
C ASN A 109 -9.61 -10.83 4.25
N ILE A 110 -8.89 -10.08 5.09
CA ILE A 110 -9.49 -9.02 5.93
C ILE A 110 -10.15 -7.96 5.05
N ILE A 111 -9.46 -7.51 4.00
CA ILE A 111 -10.01 -6.53 3.06
C ILE A 111 -11.22 -7.09 2.34
N LYS A 112 -11.16 -8.33 1.83
CA LYS A 112 -12.31 -8.99 1.17
C LYS A 112 -13.52 -9.07 2.11
N PHE A 113 -13.33 -9.44 3.37
CA PHE A 113 -14.42 -9.55 4.33
C PHE A 113 -15.04 -8.18 4.65
N LEU A 114 -14.21 -7.14 4.77
CA LEU A 114 -14.65 -5.78 5.10
C LEU A 114 -15.12 -4.95 3.89
N GLN A 115 -14.87 -5.41 2.66
CA GLN A 115 -15.39 -4.80 1.42
C GLN A 115 -16.69 -5.43 0.94
N VAL A 116 -16.99 -6.66 1.37
CA VAL A 116 -18.23 -7.39 1.05
C VAL A 116 -19.34 -7.10 2.08
N ALA A 117 -19.01 -6.39 3.17
CA ALA A 117 -19.92 -5.99 4.25
C ALA A 117 -20.50 -4.58 4.06
#